data_AF-A0A9W5TXT7-F1
#
_entry.id   AF-A0A9W5TXT7-F1
#
_cell.length_a   1.000
_cell.length_b   1.000
_cell.length_c   1.000
_cell.angle_alpha   90.00
_cell.angle_beta   90.00
_cell.angle_gamma   90.00
#
_symmetry.space_group_name_H-M   'P 1'
#
loop_
_entity.id
_entity.type
_entity.pdbx_description
1 polymer ?
#
loop_
_entity_poly.entity_id
_entity_poly.type
_entity_poly.pdbx_seq_one_letter_code
_entity_poly.pdbx_strand_id
1 'polypeptide(L)'
;MKKLVMLVVALSIVTMLAACGNNSDSGSSSDAGKKSGDQNKTEQQAKQAQDKDVKISDDEKVNKDDVVVQVNDTKIKGDQYNNIYAQTKVAMNQFGEDVSDKDQLKEQAINVLVQQELLKQDAKKQGIDISGEKVQSEFEKIKAENEDQFAAVLEQYQLSEQAYKDQLAFELTVDEYINKEITGTDVTDKEIKSYYDKLKEQSKDIPELKKVKEQIKDELTKQKENEKLQAKINELKKDAEIKNMI
;
A
#
# COMPACT_ATOMS: atom_id res chain seq x y z
N MET A 1 -18.80 22.67 14.90
CA MET A 1 -18.80 21.40 14.13
C MET A 1 -17.79 21.58 13.01
N LYS A 2 -16.47 21.42 13.21
CA LYS A 2 -15.64 20.19 13.23
C LYS A 2 -15.88 19.26 12.05
N LYS A 3 -15.00 19.33 11.02
CA LYS A 3 -14.20 18.20 10.50
C LYS A 3 -12.93 18.79 9.85
N LEU A 4 -11.77 18.54 10.45
CA LEU A 4 -10.46 18.75 9.84
C LEU A 4 -9.87 17.35 9.77
N VAL A 5 -9.90 16.77 8.57
CA VAL A 5 -9.38 15.42 8.29
C VAL A 5 -7.87 15.56 8.19
N MET A 6 -7.18 15.25 9.29
CA MET A 6 -5.73 15.10 9.30
C MET A 6 -5.38 13.70 8.79
N LEU A 7 -4.72 13.66 7.64
CA LEU A 7 -4.07 12.52 7.04
C LEU A 7 -2.87 12.14 7.92
N VAL A 8 -3.04 11.17 8.82
CA VAL A 8 -1.94 10.64 9.64
C VAL A 8 -1.21 9.60 8.81
N VAL A 9 -0.09 10.01 8.23
CA VAL A 9 0.94 9.11 7.68
C VAL A 9 1.65 8.46 8.87
N ALA A 10 1.32 7.21 9.16
CA ALA A 10 2.02 6.42 10.17
C ALA A 10 3.38 5.97 9.61
N LEU A 11 4.41 6.79 9.88
CA LEU A 11 5.81 6.41 9.76
C LEU A 11 6.10 5.19 10.64
N SER A 12 6.42 4.05 10.04
CA SER A 12 7.15 2.97 10.74
C SER A 12 8.31 2.47 9.89
N ILE A 13 9.41 3.22 10.00
CA ILE A 13 10.74 2.77 9.64
C ILE A 13 11.18 1.76 10.71
N VAL A 14 11.30 0.49 10.35
CA VAL A 14 12.22 -0.44 11.01
C VAL A 14 13.13 -1.01 9.94
N THR A 15 14.19 -0.26 9.63
CA THR A 15 15.32 -0.74 8.84
C THR A 15 16.12 -1.71 9.70
N MET A 16 16.00 -3.01 9.42
CA MET A 16 17.07 -3.96 9.77
C MET A 16 18.20 -3.80 8.76
N LEU A 17 19.10 -2.84 9.03
CA LEU A 17 20.42 -2.85 8.42
C LEU A 17 21.32 -3.74 9.27
N ALA A 18 21.43 -5.00 8.85
CA ALA A 18 22.56 -5.84 9.21
C ALA A 18 23.71 -5.58 8.23
N ALA A 19 24.90 -5.47 8.81
CA ALA A 19 26.21 -5.72 8.21
C ALA A 19 27.00 -4.54 7.59
N CYS A 20 28.28 -4.50 8.03
CA CYS A 20 29.45 -3.74 7.58
C CYS A 20 29.54 -2.27 8.05
N GLY A 21 30.55 -1.81 8.78
CA GLY A 21 31.79 -2.42 9.25
C GLY A 21 32.76 -1.33 9.74
N ASN A 22 33.24 -1.49 10.98
CA ASN A 22 34.56 -1.15 11.53
C ASN A 22 35.23 0.26 11.32
N ASN A 23 35.47 0.90 12.49
CA ASN A 23 36.74 1.48 12.99
C ASN A 23 37.02 2.99 13.03
N SER A 24 37.22 3.45 14.29
CA SER A 24 38.26 4.34 14.86
C SER A 24 38.29 5.87 14.59
N ASP A 25 37.86 6.60 15.63
CA ASP A 25 38.66 7.43 16.57
C ASP A 25 38.89 8.95 16.39
N SER A 26 38.57 9.63 17.50
CA SER A 26 39.11 10.87 18.09
C SER A 26 38.88 12.27 17.46
N GLY A 27 38.50 13.22 18.33
CA GLY A 27 38.68 14.66 18.08
C GLY A 27 37.71 15.59 18.83
N SER A 28 38.02 15.92 20.09
CA SER A 28 37.29 16.84 20.97
C SER A 28 37.51 18.33 20.63
N SER A 29 36.48 19.18 20.76
CA SER A 29 36.42 20.34 21.69
C SER A 29 35.65 21.59 21.17
N SER A 30 34.87 22.19 22.10
CA SER A 30 34.32 23.58 22.16
C SER A 30 33.33 24.00 21.06
N ASP A 31 32.25 24.75 21.28
CA ASP A 31 31.98 25.84 22.22
C ASP A 31 30.45 26.03 22.40
N ALA A 32 30.07 26.68 23.50
CA ALA A 32 28.70 26.99 23.90
C ALA A 32 28.06 28.12 23.06
N GLY A 33 26.80 27.94 22.65
CA GLY A 33 26.08 28.98 21.90
C GLY A 33 24.59 28.71 21.70
N LYS A 34 23.79 29.02 22.73
CA LYS A 34 22.39 29.49 22.71
C LYS A 34 21.60 29.34 21.38
N LYS A 35 20.78 28.29 21.27
CA LYS A 35 19.74 28.11 20.25
C LYS A 35 18.52 28.98 20.55
N SER A 36 18.15 29.86 19.63
CA SER A 36 16.76 30.26 19.40
C SER A 36 16.62 30.76 17.96
N GLY A 37 15.68 30.17 17.22
CA GLY A 37 15.30 30.62 15.87
C GLY A 37 15.78 29.72 14.74
N ASP A 38 15.12 28.59 14.52
CA ASP A 38 15.04 27.97 13.18
C ASP A 38 13.72 27.18 13.06
N GLN A 39 12.59 27.89 13.14
CA GLN A 39 11.29 27.38 12.70
C GLN A 39 11.17 27.58 11.18
N ASN A 40 11.96 26.86 10.38
CA ASN A 40 11.64 26.73 8.95
C ASN A 40 12.20 25.49 8.24
N LYS A 41 12.57 24.44 8.98
CA LYS A 41 13.13 23.21 8.40
C LYS A 41 12.16 22.02 8.27
N THR A 42 10.94 22.13 8.79
CA THR A 42 9.98 21.02 8.76
C THR A 42 8.98 21.12 7.59
N GLU A 43 8.78 22.31 7.01
CA GLU A 43 7.93 22.47 5.82
C GLU A 43 8.65 22.10 4.50
N GLN A 44 9.98 21.99 4.53
CA GLN A 44 10.77 21.73 3.31
C GLN A 44 10.94 20.24 3.00
N GLN A 45 10.72 19.34 3.97
CA GLN A 45 10.76 17.89 3.74
C GLN A 45 9.40 17.28 3.38
N ALA A 46 8.28 17.93 3.72
CA ALA A 46 6.94 17.50 3.28
C ALA A 46 6.57 17.99 1.87
N LYS A 47 7.30 18.99 1.33
CA LYS A 47 7.13 19.49 -0.05
C LYS A 47 8.01 18.79 -1.08
N GLN A 48 8.86 17.84 -0.67
CA GLN A 48 9.80 17.17 -1.56
C GLN A 48 9.28 15.86 -2.18
N ALA A 49 8.10 15.40 -1.77
CA ALA A 49 7.43 14.23 -2.35
C ALA A 49 6.33 14.59 -3.38
N GLN A 50 6.14 15.87 -3.68
CA GLN A 50 4.98 16.35 -4.44
C GLN A 50 5.27 16.77 -5.89
N ASP A 51 6.49 16.56 -6.41
CA ASP A 51 6.79 16.99 -7.79
C ASP A 51 7.93 16.19 -8.45
N LYS A 52 7.73 14.89 -8.61
CA LYS A 52 8.33 14.16 -9.72
C LYS A 52 7.19 13.48 -10.46
N ASP A 53 6.81 14.03 -11.60
CA ASP A 53 6.02 13.31 -12.59
C ASP A 53 6.63 11.90 -12.75
N VAL A 54 6.01 10.88 -12.16
CA VAL A 54 6.38 9.48 -12.41
C VAL A 54 5.87 9.15 -13.80
N LYS A 55 6.63 9.53 -14.82
CA LYS A 55 6.30 9.21 -16.21
C LYS A 55 6.58 7.72 -16.42
N ILE A 56 5.55 7.02 -16.86
CA ILE A 56 5.64 5.65 -17.38
C ILE A 56 5.94 5.78 -18.86
N SER A 57 7.13 5.35 -19.29
CA SER A 57 7.53 5.38 -20.68
C SER A 57 6.99 4.17 -21.44
N ASP A 58 6.84 4.29 -22.76
CA ASP A 58 6.20 3.24 -23.56
C ASP A 58 7.02 1.94 -23.62
N ASP A 59 8.33 2.01 -23.41
CA ASP A 59 9.21 0.85 -23.31
C ASP A 59 9.06 0.08 -21.98
N GLU A 60 8.35 0.63 -21.00
CA GLU A 60 7.99 -0.06 -19.76
C GLU A 60 6.65 -0.84 -19.89
N LYS A 61 5.91 -0.61 -20.98
CA LYS A 61 4.60 -1.24 -21.22
C LYS A 61 4.74 -2.52 -22.02
N VAL A 62 3.83 -3.45 -21.76
CA VAL A 62 3.62 -4.66 -22.54
C VAL A 62 2.43 -4.46 -23.47
N ASN A 63 2.44 -5.07 -24.65
CA ASN A 63 1.28 -5.03 -25.54
C ASN A 63 0.06 -5.61 -24.82
N LYS A 64 -1.08 -4.91 -24.91
CA LYS A 64 -2.32 -5.24 -24.19
C LYS A 64 -2.79 -6.69 -24.38
N ASP A 65 -2.50 -7.32 -25.51
CA ASP A 65 -2.96 -8.67 -25.82
C ASP A 65 -1.95 -9.77 -25.48
N ASP A 66 -0.70 -9.40 -25.19
CA ASP A 66 0.36 -10.35 -24.84
C ASP A 66 0.11 -10.91 -23.44
N VAL A 67 0.44 -12.19 -23.27
CA VAL A 67 0.36 -12.86 -21.97
C VAL A 67 1.62 -12.53 -21.19
N VAL A 68 1.44 -12.01 -19.97
CA VAL A 68 2.52 -11.60 -19.08
C VAL A 68 2.87 -12.68 -18.07
N VAL A 69 1.83 -13.25 -17.46
CA VAL A 69 1.97 -14.33 -16.49
C VAL A 69 0.73 -15.22 -16.58
N GLN A 70 0.90 -16.51 -16.36
CA GLN A 70 -0.18 -17.46 -16.20
C GLN A 70 -0.19 -17.98 -14.76
N VAL A 71 -1.37 -17.96 -14.12
CA VAL A 71 -1.62 -18.44 -12.76
C VAL A 71 -2.70 -19.51 -12.82
N ASN A 72 -2.31 -20.76 -12.60
CA ASN A 72 -3.11 -21.95 -12.90
C ASN A 72 -3.55 -21.91 -14.38
N ASP A 73 -4.85 -21.95 -14.65
CA ASP A 73 -5.39 -21.88 -16.01
C ASP A 73 -5.70 -20.43 -16.48
N THR A 74 -5.51 -19.43 -15.62
CA THR A 74 -5.79 -18.02 -15.96
C THR A 74 -4.55 -17.36 -16.55
N LYS A 75 -4.71 -16.79 -17.75
CA LYS A 75 -3.69 -15.95 -18.41
C LYS A 75 -3.95 -14.48 -18.09
N ILE A 76 -2.96 -13.80 -17.51
CA ILE A 76 -2.98 -12.37 -17.23
C ILE A 76 -2.28 -11.65 -18.38
N LYS A 77 -2.94 -10.61 -18.91
CA LYS A 77 -2.51 -9.90 -20.11
C LYS A 77 -1.77 -8.60 -19.81
N GLY A 78 -1.16 -8.04 -20.86
CA GLY A 78 -0.40 -6.79 -20.80
C GLY A 78 -1.20 -5.59 -20.34
N ASP A 79 -2.51 -5.51 -20.61
CA ASP A 79 -3.38 -4.43 -20.11
C ASP A 79 -3.45 -4.41 -18.59
N GLN A 80 -3.68 -5.57 -17.96
CA GLN A 80 -3.70 -5.73 -16.51
C GLN A 80 -2.32 -5.44 -15.91
N TYR A 81 -1.26 -5.94 -16.54
CA TYR A 81 0.12 -5.67 -16.12
C TYR A 81 0.47 -4.19 -16.17
N ASN A 82 0.15 -3.49 -17.26
CA ASN A 82 0.48 -2.08 -17.40
C ASN A 82 -0.15 -1.23 -16.29
N ASN A 83 -1.40 -1.55 -15.91
CA ASN A 83 -2.09 -0.86 -14.81
C ASN A 83 -1.40 -1.11 -13.46
N ILE A 84 -1.04 -2.37 -13.17
CA ILE A 84 -0.35 -2.70 -11.92
C ILE A 84 1.07 -2.13 -11.88
N TYR A 85 1.82 -2.20 -12.99
CA TYR A 85 3.16 -1.62 -13.09
C TYR A 85 3.15 -0.11 -12.81
N ALA A 86 2.19 0.61 -13.41
CA ALA A 86 1.99 2.04 -13.16
C ALA A 86 1.81 2.34 -11.66
N GLN A 87 0.94 1.57 -11.00
CA GLN A 87 0.66 1.73 -9.57
C GLN A 87 1.87 1.38 -8.71
N THR A 88 2.56 0.28 -9.00
CA THR A 88 3.78 -0.13 -8.31
C THR A 88 4.84 0.96 -8.38
N LYS A 89 5.09 1.52 -9.57
CA LYS A 89 6.08 2.58 -9.78
C LYS A 89 5.72 3.85 -9.00
N VAL A 90 4.45 4.27 -9.04
CA VAL A 90 3.99 5.45 -8.29
C VAL A 90 4.12 5.22 -6.77
N ALA A 91 3.68 4.06 -6.28
CA ALA A 91 3.76 3.72 -4.87
C ALA A 91 5.22 3.70 -4.37
N MET A 92 6.11 2.99 -5.06
CA MET A 92 7.53 2.93 -4.72
C MET A 92 8.16 4.33 -4.70
N ASN A 93 7.90 5.16 -5.71
CA ASN A 93 8.40 6.54 -5.73
C ASN A 93 7.87 7.39 -4.56
N GLN A 94 6.60 7.22 -4.16
CA GLN A 94 6.02 7.92 -3.01
C GLN A 94 6.69 7.52 -1.68
N PHE A 95 7.13 6.27 -1.56
CA PHE A 95 7.90 5.80 -0.39
C PHE A 95 9.40 6.13 -0.49
N GLY A 96 9.84 6.82 -1.54
CA GLY A 96 11.23 7.20 -1.75
C GLY A 96 12.13 6.04 -2.17
N GLU A 97 11.54 4.95 -2.67
CA GLU A 97 12.27 3.83 -3.25
C GLU A 97 12.80 4.18 -4.65
N ASP A 98 13.87 3.49 -5.05
CA ASP A 98 14.42 3.63 -6.40
C ASP A 98 13.49 2.97 -7.41
N VAL A 99 13.09 3.73 -8.42
CA VAL A 99 12.20 3.30 -9.52
C VAL A 99 12.91 3.34 -10.87
N SER A 100 14.24 3.41 -10.87
CA SER A 100 15.05 3.35 -12.09
C SER A 100 15.33 1.92 -12.56
N ASP A 101 15.29 0.95 -11.64
CA ASP A 101 15.41 -0.47 -11.95
C ASP A 101 14.08 -1.05 -12.46
N LYS A 102 14.00 -1.18 -13.78
CA LYS A 102 12.81 -1.70 -14.48
C LYS A 102 12.57 -3.18 -14.23
N ASP A 103 13.63 -3.97 -14.03
CA ASP A 103 13.49 -5.40 -13.79
C ASP A 103 12.91 -5.64 -12.39
N GLN A 104 13.36 -4.86 -11.39
CA GLN A 104 12.77 -4.86 -10.06
C GLN A 104 11.28 -4.45 -10.11
N LEU A 105 10.94 -3.36 -10.82
CA LEU A 105 9.55 -2.92 -10.95
C LEU A 105 8.66 -3.97 -11.62
N LYS A 106 9.18 -4.62 -12.68
CA LYS A 106 8.50 -5.71 -13.38
C LYS A 106 8.24 -6.90 -12.46
N GLU A 107 9.25 -7.32 -11.68
CA GLU A 107 9.11 -8.43 -10.73
C GLU A 107 8.05 -8.11 -9.66
N GLN A 108 8.07 -6.89 -9.10
CA GLN A 108 7.09 -6.45 -8.12
C GLN A 108 5.68 -6.42 -8.71
N ALA A 109 5.50 -5.89 -9.92
CA ALA A 109 4.22 -5.84 -10.59
C ALA A 109 3.66 -7.24 -10.90
N ILE A 110 4.50 -8.17 -11.38
CA ILE A 110 4.12 -9.57 -11.59
C ILE A 110 3.73 -10.23 -10.27
N ASN A 111 4.49 -10.00 -9.20
CA ASN A 111 4.17 -10.57 -7.89
C ASN A 111 2.81 -10.07 -7.38
N VAL A 112 2.53 -8.77 -7.50
CA VAL A 112 1.21 -8.20 -7.15
C VAL A 112 0.11 -8.85 -7.98
N LEU A 113 0.26 -8.94 -9.31
CA LEU A 113 -0.72 -9.59 -10.18
C LEU A 113 -1.01 -11.04 -9.79
N VAL A 114 0.03 -11.81 -9.50
CA VAL A 114 -0.10 -13.20 -9.07
C VAL A 114 -0.89 -13.28 -7.77
N GLN A 115 -0.57 -12.44 -6.78
CA GLN A 115 -1.30 -12.42 -5.50
C GLN A 115 -2.77 -12.04 -5.69
N GLN A 116 -3.07 -11.03 -6.51
CA GLN A 116 -4.44 -10.63 -6.82
C GLN A 116 -5.23 -11.76 -7.49
N GLU A 117 -4.63 -12.43 -8.48
CA GLU A 117 -5.29 -13.51 -9.20
C GLU A 117 -5.52 -14.73 -8.31
N LEU A 118 -4.55 -15.12 -7.48
CA LEU A 118 -4.73 -16.21 -6.52
C LEU A 118 -5.87 -15.93 -5.53
N LEU A 119 -5.93 -14.70 -5.01
CA LEU A 119 -6.97 -14.30 -4.10
C LEU A 119 -8.35 -14.26 -4.80
N LYS A 120 -8.44 -13.79 -6.04
CA LYS A 120 -9.68 -13.83 -6.84
C LYS A 120 -10.16 -15.27 -7.06
N GLN A 121 -9.25 -16.18 -7.39
CA GLN A 121 -9.59 -17.59 -7.60
C GLN A 121 -10.09 -18.23 -6.30
N ASP A 122 -9.46 -17.94 -5.16
CA ASP A 122 -9.89 -18.47 -3.88
C ASP A 122 -11.22 -17.84 -3.43
N ALA A 123 -11.39 -16.52 -3.54
CA ALA A 123 -12.64 -15.83 -3.26
C ALA A 123 -13.81 -16.44 -4.03
N LYS A 124 -13.63 -16.71 -5.33
CA LYS A 124 -14.64 -17.39 -6.15
C LYS A 124 -14.96 -18.80 -5.63
N LYS A 125 -13.96 -19.58 -5.19
CA LYS A 125 -14.18 -20.90 -4.57
C LYS A 125 -14.98 -20.80 -3.27
N GLN A 126 -14.77 -19.72 -2.50
CA GLN A 126 -15.55 -19.41 -1.29
C GLN A 126 -16.93 -18.80 -1.60
N GLY A 127 -17.32 -18.70 -2.87
CA GLY A 127 -18.62 -18.14 -3.27
C GLY A 127 -18.71 -16.63 -3.05
N ILE A 128 -17.59 -15.93 -3.05
CA ILE A 128 -17.51 -14.47 -3.05
C ILE A 128 -17.46 -14.01 -4.50
N ASP A 129 -18.53 -13.35 -4.94
CA ASP A 129 -18.65 -12.79 -6.29
C ASP A 129 -19.31 -11.41 -6.23
N ILE A 130 -18.55 -10.38 -6.61
CA ILE A 130 -19.01 -9.00 -6.56
C ILE A 130 -19.73 -8.68 -7.87
N SER A 131 -21.04 -8.43 -7.79
CA SER A 131 -21.83 -8.09 -8.97
C SER A 131 -21.36 -6.78 -9.62
N GLY A 132 -21.44 -6.72 -10.95
CA GLY A 132 -21.15 -5.50 -11.71
C GLY A 132 -22.04 -4.32 -11.31
N GLU A 133 -23.27 -4.57 -10.86
CA GLU A 133 -24.16 -3.53 -10.32
C GLU A 133 -23.61 -2.92 -9.03
N LYS A 134 -23.10 -3.74 -8.11
CA LYS A 134 -22.45 -3.25 -6.88
C LYS A 134 -21.22 -2.41 -7.21
N VAL A 135 -20.38 -2.87 -8.14
CA VAL A 135 -19.20 -2.11 -8.59
C VAL A 135 -19.61 -0.77 -9.20
N GLN A 136 -20.60 -0.78 -10.08
CA GLN A 136 -21.08 0.44 -10.74
C GLN A 136 -21.66 1.44 -9.73
N SER A 137 -22.44 0.96 -8.76
CA SER A 137 -23.01 1.80 -7.71
C SER A 137 -21.93 2.46 -6.85
N GLU A 138 -20.93 1.69 -6.39
CA GLU A 138 -19.82 2.25 -5.60
C GLU A 138 -18.95 3.20 -6.44
N PHE A 139 -18.72 2.87 -7.71
CA PHE A 139 -18.00 3.75 -8.63
C PHE A 139 -18.68 5.11 -8.80
N GLU A 140 -19.99 5.13 -9.04
CA GLU A 140 -20.76 6.37 -9.19
C GLU A 140 -20.74 7.20 -7.91
N LYS A 141 -20.84 6.55 -6.75
CA LYS A 141 -20.73 7.21 -5.46
C LYS A 141 -19.36 7.86 -5.27
N ILE A 142 -18.27 7.12 -5.51
CA ILE A 142 -16.90 7.65 -5.39
C ILE A 142 -16.68 8.81 -6.36
N LYS A 143 -17.14 8.68 -7.60
CA LYS A 143 -17.03 9.73 -8.63
C LYS A 143 -17.81 10.98 -8.24
N ALA A 144 -19.03 10.83 -7.71
CA ALA A 144 -19.85 11.96 -7.27
C ALA A 144 -19.28 12.68 -6.04
N GLU A 145 -18.68 11.94 -5.10
CA GLU A 145 -18.04 12.51 -3.91
C GLU A 145 -16.74 13.26 -4.24
N ASN A 146 -16.11 12.97 -5.39
CA ASN A 146 -14.76 13.45 -5.74
C ASN A 146 -14.69 14.02 -7.17
N GLU A 147 -15.77 14.59 -7.70
CA GLU A 147 -15.88 14.99 -9.11
C GLU A 147 -14.69 15.86 -9.57
N ASP A 148 -14.27 16.81 -8.75
CA ASP A 148 -13.16 17.74 -9.03
C ASP A 148 -11.76 17.08 -9.02
N GLN A 149 -11.61 15.90 -8.40
CA GLN A 149 -10.31 15.23 -8.21
C GLN A 149 -10.23 13.90 -8.95
N PHE A 150 -11.35 13.29 -9.31
CA PHE A 150 -11.41 11.96 -9.89
C PHE A 150 -10.65 11.87 -11.22
N ALA A 151 -10.84 12.85 -12.11
CA ALA A 151 -10.11 12.91 -13.38
C ALA A 151 -8.60 13.07 -13.19
N ALA A 152 -8.18 13.90 -12.24
CA ALA A 152 -6.76 14.11 -11.93
C ALA A 152 -6.11 12.83 -11.37
N VAL A 153 -6.83 12.07 -10.54
CA VAL A 153 -6.37 10.76 -10.04
C VAL A 153 -6.19 9.78 -11.20
N LEU A 154 -7.18 9.66 -12.09
CA LEU A 154 -7.07 8.77 -13.25
C LEU A 154 -5.89 9.15 -14.15
N GLU A 155 -5.66 10.45 -14.38
CA GLU A 155 -4.52 10.94 -15.15
C GLU A 155 -3.18 10.62 -14.46
N GLN A 156 -3.07 10.88 -13.14
CA GLN A 156 -1.86 10.62 -12.36
C GLN A 156 -1.45 9.14 -12.41
N TYR A 157 -2.42 8.23 -12.36
CA TYR A 157 -2.16 6.79 -12.41
C TYR A 157 -2.23 6.21 -13.84
N GLN A 158 -2.48 7.05 -14.86
CA GLN A 158 -2.72 6.65 -16.26
C GLN A 158 -3.79 5.55 -16.39
N LEU A 159 -4.85 5.63 -15.58
CA LEU A 159 -5.92 4.65 -15.51
C LEU A 159 -7.12 5.08 -16.36
N SER A 160 -7.74 4.13 -17.04
CA SER A 160 -9.08 4.32 -17.60
C SER A 160 -10.14 4.14 -16.51
N GLU A 161 -11.36 4.66 -16.74
CA GLU A 161 -12.48 4.38 -15.83
C GLU A 161 -12.76 2.87 -15.71
N GLN A 162 -12.59 2.11 -16.79
CA GLN A 162 -12.78 0.66 -16.75
C GLN A 162 -11.72 -0.01 -15.87
N ALA A 163 -10.45 0.36 -16.01
CA ALA A 163 -9.38 -0.16 -15.16
C ALA A 163 -9.61 0.18 -13.69
N TYR A 164 -10.12 1.38 -13.40
CA TYR A 164 -10.50 1.77 -12.05
C TYR A 164 -11.65 0.92 -11.50
N LYS A 165 -12.68 0.64 -12.29
CA LYS A 165 -13.77 -0.27 -11.89
C LYS A 165 -13.28 -1.69 -11.63
N ASP A 166 -12.36 -2.19 -12.43
CA ASP A 166 -11.77 -3.52 -12.23
C ASP A 166 -10.97 -3.59 -10.91
N GLN A 167 -10.29 -2.50 -10.55
CA GLN A 167 -9.61 -2.36 -9.26
C GLN A 167 -10.62 -2.28 -8.11
N LEU A 168 -11.68 -1.48 -8.25
CA LEU A 168 -12.75 -1.39 -7.26
C LEU A 168 -13.44 -2.74 -7.04
N ALA A 169 -13.67 -3.51 -8.10
CA ALA A 169 -14.22 -4.85 -8.01
C ALA A 169 -13.30 -5.78 -7.20
N PHE A 170 -11.98 -5.69 -7.41
CA PHE A 170 -11.02 -6.44 -6.62
C PHE A 170 -11.00 -5.99 -5.15
N GLU A 171 -10.99 -4.68 -4.87
CA GLU A 171 -11.04 -4.14 -3.50
C GLU A 171 -12.27 -4.64 -2.75
N LEU A 172 -13.46 -4.53 -3.35
CA LEU A 172 -14.70 -5.05 -2.78
C LEU A 172 -14.66 -6.57 -2.55
N THR A 173 -13.93 -7.30 -3.40
CA THR A 173 -13.73 -8.75 -3.24
C THR A 173 -12.84 -9.02 -2.03
N VAL A 174 -11.76 -8.26 -1.85
CA VAL A 174 -10.85 -8.38 -0.69
C VAL A 174 -11.59 -8.06 0.60
N ASP A 175 -12.38 -6.99 0.63
CA ASP A 175 -13.16 -6.61 1.82
C ASP A 175 -14.14 -7.71 2.22
N GLU A 176 -14.88 -8.26 1.26
CA GLU A 176 -15.80 -9.37 1.52
C GLU A 176 -15.03 -10.63 1.96
N TYR A 177 -13.87 -10.89 1.37
CA TYR A 177 -12.98 -12.00 1.73
C TYR A 177 -12.48 -11.88 3.17
N ILE A 178 -12.01 -10.71 3.58
CA ILE A 178 -11.57 -10.45 4.95
C ILE A 178 -12.72 -10.70 5.92
N ASN A 179 -13.89 -10.13 5.64
CA ASN A 179 -15.06 -10.25 6.51
C ASN A 179 -15.54 -11.71 6.67
N LYS A 180 -15.42 -12.51 5.62
CA LYS A 180 -15.98 -13.87 5.60
C LYS A 180 -14.98 -14.95 6.02
N GLU A 181 -13.74 -14.85 5.55
CA GLU A 181 -12.75 -15.93 5.65
C GLU A 181 -11.65 -15.62 6.68
N ILE A 182 -11.38 -14.34 6.98
CA ILE A 182 -10.31 -13.96 7.91
C ILE A 182 -10.88 -13.81 9.32
N THR A 183 -10.66 -14.84 10.14
CA THR A 183 -11.15 -14.90 11.53
C THR A 183 -10.03 -14.72 12.57
N GLY A 184 -10.40 -14.46 13.82
CA GLY A 184 -9.44 -14.36 14.94
C GLY A 184 -8.57 -13.10 14.89
N THR A 185 -9.17 -11.99 14.47
CA THR A 185 -8.57 -10.65 14.38
C THR A 185 -8.90 -9.78 15.60
N ASP A 186 -9.57 -10.35 16.61
CA ASP A 186 -9.90 -9.64 17.85
C ASP A 186 -8.66 -9.08 18.55
N VAL A 187 -8.77 -7.82 18.96
CA VAL A 187 -7.70 -7.09 19.65
C VAL A 187 -8.03 -6.95 21.13
N THR A 188 -7.09 -7.39 21.97
CA THR A 188 -7.21 -7.34 23.43
C THR A 188 -6.75 -6.00 24.00
N ASP A 189 -7.28 -5.63 25.17
CA ASP A 189 -6.83 -4.43 25.90
C ASP A 189 -5.32 -4.43 26.19
N LYS A 190 -4.73 -5.61 26.36
CA LYS A 190 -3.29 -5.78 26.58
C LYS A 190 -2.48 -5.39 25.33
N GLU A 191 -2.94 -5.80 24.15
CA GLU A 191 -2.30 -5.44 22.88
C GLU A 191 -2.41 -3.94 22.62
N ILE A 192 -3.58 -3.34 22.85
CA ILE A 192 -3.78 -1.89 22.73
C ILE A 192 -2.83 -1.15 23.66
N LYS A 193 -2.75 -1.54 24.94
CA LYS A 193 -1.84 -0.93 25.90
C LYS A 193 -0.38 -1.07 25.45
N SER A 194 0.02 -2.27 25.00
CA SER A 194 1.39 -2.52 24.55
C SER A 194 1.76 -1.69 23.32
N TYR A 195 0.84 -1.51 22.37
CA TYR A 195 1.06 -0.69 21.19
C TYR A 195 1.17 0.79 21.58
N TYR A 196 0.28 1.28 22.43
CA TYR A 196 0.33 2.64 22.95
C TYR A 196 1.63 2.96 23.70
N ASP A 197 2.11 2.02 24.54
CA ASP A 197 3.35 2.19 25.27
C ASP A 197 4.55 2.30 24.31
N LYS A 198 4.59 1.52 23.21
CA LYS A 198 5.60 1.67 22.14
C LYS A 198 5.52 3.03 21.43
N LEU A 199 4.32 3.51 21.13
CA LEU A 199 4.17 4.83 20.50
C LEU A 199 4.65 5.96 21.42
N LYS A 200 4.46 5.83 22.74
CA LYS A 200 4.99 6.77 23.74
C LYS A 200 6.51 6.80 23.79
N GLU A 201 7.17 5.67 23.55
CA GLU A 201 8.63 5.60 23.48
C GLU A 201 9.16 6.36 22.25
N GLN A 202 8.43 6.34 21.15
CA GLN A 202 8.77 7.05 19.91
C GLN A 202 8.43 8.55 19.95
N SER A 203 7.34 8.92 20.63
CA SER A 203 6.91 10.31 20.76
C SER A 203 6.31 10.61 22.13
N LYS A 204 6.86 11.65 22.79
CA LYS A 204 6.39 12.10 24.11
C LYS A 204 5.06 12.87 24.05
N ASP A 205 4.68 13.37 22.87
CA ASP A 205 3.51 14.22 22.67
C ASP A 205 2.29 13.43 22.15
N ILE A 206 2.07 12.23 22.69
CA ILE A 206 0.93 11.40 22.29
C ILE A 206 -0.30 11.66 23.18
N PRO A 207 -1.53 11.75 22.62
CA PRO A 207 -2.74 11.89 23.41
C PRO A 207 -2.93 10.75 24.41
N GLU A 208 -3.76 10.95 25.43
CA GLU A 208 -4.10 9.90 26.39
C GLU A 208 -4.70 8.67 25.71
N LEU A 209 -4.35 7.46 26.20
CA LEU A 209 -4.83 6.18 25.66
C LEU A 209 -6.33 6.17 25.44
N LYS A 210 -7.13 6.71 26.37
CA LYS A 210 -8.60 6.76 26.24
C LYS A 210 -9.09 7.49 24.98
N LYS A 211 -8.34 8.48 24.49
CA LYS A 211 -8.69 9.26 23.29
C LYS A 211 -8.35 8.54 21.99
N VAL A 212 -7.36 7.65 22.03
CA VAL A 212 -6.83 6.95 20.86
C VAL A 212 -7.08 5.44 20.89
N LYS A 213 -7.77 4.92 21.92
CA LYS A 213 -7.98 3.48 22.14
C LYS A 213 -8.62 2.82 20.93
N GLU A 214 -9.71 3.39 20.40
CA GLU A 214 -10.42 2.84 19.24
C GLU A 214 -9.55 2.92 17.98
N GLN A 215 -8.83 4.02 17.76
CA GLN A 215 -7.92 4.14 16.62
C GLN A 215 -6.80 3.09 16.65
N ILE A 216 -6.23 2.84 17.84
CA ILE A 216 -5.23 1.78 18.04
C ILE A 216 -5.85 0.40 17.81
N LYS A 217 -7.08 0.19 18.28
CA LYS A 217 -7.79 -1.07 18.07
C LYS A 217 -8.03 -1.33 16.59
N ASP A 218 -8.47 -0.33 15.84
CA ASP A 218 -8.72 -0.43 14.40
C ASP A 218 -7.41 -0.72 13.65
N GLU A 219 -6.33 -0.01 13.99
CA GLU A 219 -5.00 -0.23 13.42
C GLU A 219 -4.51 -1.67 13.65
N LEU A 220 -4.61 -2.15 14.90
CA LEU A 220 -4.20 -3.51 15.26
C LEU A 220 -5.09 -4.57 14.61
N THR A 221 -6.39 -4.30 14.44
CA THR A 221 -7.30 -5.20 13.73
C THR A 221 -6.86 -5.33 12.28
N LYS A 222 -6.65 -4.20 11.58
CA LYS A 222 -6.17 -4.17 10.20
C LYS A 222 -4.81 -4.85 10.03
N GLN A 223 -3.90 -4.65 10.98
CA GLN A 223 -2.61 -5.32 10.98
C GLN A 223 -2.79 -6.85 11.02
N LYS A 224 -3.63 -7.35 11.93
CA LYS A 224 -3.92 -8.80 12.04
C LYS A 224 -4.62 -9.35 10.80
N GLU A 225 -5.57 -8.60 10.23
CA GLU A 225 -6.25 -8.95 8.97
C GLU A 225 -5.25 -9.09 7.83
N ASN A 226 -4.38 -8.08 7.65
CA ASN A 226 -3.35 -8.10 6.62
C ASN A 226 -2.35 -9.25 6.83
N GLU A 227 -1.88 -9.48 8.05
CA GLU A 227 -0.99 -10.61 8.36
C GLU A 227 -1.60 -11.97 7.98
N LYS A 228 -2.89 -12.17 8.31
CA LYS A 228 -3.62 -13.40 7.98
C LYS A 228 -3.91 -13.52 6.48
N LEU A 229 -4.29 -12.43 5.82
CA LEU A 229 -4.50 -12.40 4.39
C LEU A 229 -3.20 -12.75 3.63
N GLN A 230 -2.07 -12.17 4.06
CA GLN A 230 -0.77 -12.49 3.49
C GLN A 230 -0.36 -13.94 3.75
N ALA A 231 -0.64 -14.49 4.95
CA ALA A 231 -0.42 -15.90 5.22
C ALA A 231 -1.24 -16.80 4.29
N LYS A 232 -2.50 -16.44 4.04
CA LYS A 232 -3.38 -17.14 3.10
C LYS A 232 -2.90 -17.05 1.66
N ILE A 233 -2.48 -15.88 1.20
CA ILE A 233 -1.88 -15.69 -0.13
C ILE A 233 -0.62 -16.55 -0.29
N ASN A 234 0.23 -16.61 0.74
CA ASN A 234 1.44 -17.46 0.73
C ASN A 234 1.12 -18.96 0.71
N GLU A 235 0.01 -19.38 1.33
CA GLU A 235 -0.51 -20.75 1.21
C GLU A 235 -0.96 -21.02 -0.23
N LEU A 236 -1.82 -20.16 -0.79
CA LEU A 236 -2.31 -20.27 -2.16
C LEU A 236 -1.17 -20.32 -3.19
N LYS A 237 -0.12 -19.53 -2.98
CA LYS A 237 1.05 -19.48 -3.86
C LYS A 237 1.85 -20.79 -3.88
N LYS A 238 1.84 -21.57 -2.80
CA LYS A 238 2.55 -22.87 -2.75
C LYS A 238 1.87 -23.93 -3.59
N ASP A 239 0.55 -23.85 -3.73
CA ASP A 239 -0.26 -24.83 -4.45
C ASP A 239 -0.52 -24.41 -5.91
N ALA A 240 -0.08 -23.22 -6.31
CA ALA A 240 -0.36 -22.65 -7.62
C ALA A 240 0.70 -22.98 -8.66
N GLU A 241 0.25 -23.18 -9.91
CA GLU A 241 1.13 -23.23 -11.07
C GLU A 241 1.33 -21.82 -11.62
N ILE A 242 2.54 -21.27 -11.51
CA ILE A 242 2.86 -19.90 -11.96
C ILE A 242 3.89 -19.98 -13.10
N LYS A 243 3.56 -19.39 -14.24
CA LYS A 243 4.44 -19.30 -15.41
C LYS A 243 4.60 -17.85 -15.85
N ASN A 244 5.79 -17.30 -15.63
CA ASN A 244 6.16 -15.97 -16.11
C ASN A 244 6.50 -16.04 -17.60
N MET A 245 6.01 -15.08 -18.38
CA MET A 245 6.19 -15.03 -19.85
C MET A 245 7.04 -13.85 -20.31
N ILE A 246 7.38 -12.94 -19.40
CA ILE A 246 8.20 -11.75 -19.64
C ILE A 246 9.25 -11.59 -18.56
#